data_AF-A0A199UJE5-F1
#
_entry.id   AF-A0A199UJE5-F1
#
_cell.length_a   1.000
_cell.length_b   1.000
_cell.length_c   1.000
_cell.angle_alpha   90.00
_cell.angle_beta   90.00
_cell.angle_gamma   90.00
#
_symmetry.space_group_name_H-M   'P 1'
#
loop_
_entity.id
_entity.type
_entity.pdbx_description
1 polymer ?
#
loop_
_entity_poly.entity_id
_entity_poly.type
_entity_poly.pdbx_seq_one_letter_code
_entity_poly.pdbx_strand_id
1 'polypeptide(L)'
;MAPSAHDPLLPPHPSIKKPSPYSKTIFLFLLSIASLISLAALFFSYKHTTSTTAPTVNFSHLCSRSPDQASCNVAVSNAVAALSALSKTRPVPAQVLLTIIQQSIREIDATVSELTTIHRSANDRLLRSSLADCVHLMGLSRDRLVDSAAAVSCGAHADAQTWLSAALTNHVTCSDGLDGPLSRSVVKAYLEPLTALASASLAVITTMNPHELDKVTRLTRKIPFPEWVTARDRKLLEAASVGSGMTANVTVAADGSGDFGTVQEAVNSAPNEGKARYVIYVKAGTYKENVAVGKSKTNVMIVGDGMNSTVITGSLNVVDGSTTFNSATLAAVADGFILQDICVENTAGPEKHQAVALRVGADRKTRSRPGRTDRTKTRPPPSRVARSCRADLVPAESATPTFLGRPWKQYSRTVFMQSYIDNHVDPAGWLEWDGDFALNTLYYGEYANKGPGAGTAGRVNWTGYHVITDPSVAAEFTVAQLIQGGAWLTSAGVAFTEGL
;
A
#
# COMPACT_ATOMS: atom_id res chain seq x y z
N MET A 1 -101.33 56.22 -37.53
CA MET A 1 -101.78 57.34 -38.41
C MET A 1 -100.97 58.57 -37.99
N ALA A 2 -100.10 59.19 -38.78
CA ALA A 2 -99.42 58.87 -40.06
C ALA A 2 -98.47 60.07 -40.33
N PRO A 3 -97.18 59.88 -40.67
CA PRO A 3 -96.73 59.98 -42.07
C PRO A 3 -95.46 59.15 -42.41
N SER A 4 -95.08 59.16 -43.68
CA SER A 4 -94.02 58.35 -44.33
C SER A 4 -92.82 59.21 -44.71
N ALA A 5 -91.60 58.72 -44.43
CA ALA A 5 -90.36 58.95 -45.17
C ALA A 5 -89.19 58.33 -44.39
N HIS A 6 -88.31 57.55 -45.04
CA HIS A 6 -86.86 57.60 -44.78
C HIS A 6 -86.04 56.98 -45.91
N ASP A 7 -84.95 57.68 -46.18
CA ASP A 7 -84.00 57.72 -47.30
C ASP A 7 -82.91 56.61 -47.29
N PRO A 8 -81.97 56.53 -48.26
CA PRO A 8 -81.71 55.27 -48.98
C PRO A 8 -80.23 54.84 -49.07
N LEU A 9 -80.02 53.71 -49.77
CA LEU A 9 -78.83 53.22 -50.51
C LEU A 9 -77.74 52.36 -49.81
N LEU A 10 -77.66 51.10 -50.32
CA LEU A 10 -76.66 50.00 -50.27
C LEU A 10 -75.19 50.44 -50.49
N PRO A 11 -74.10 49.63 -50.24
CA PRO A 11 -73.93 48.15 -50.41
C PRO A 11 -72.92 47.51 -49.39
N PRO A 12 -72.06 46.52 -49.76
CA PRO A 12 -72.25 45.08 -49.91
C PRO A 12 -71.59 44.22 -48.80
N HIS A 13 -71.84 42.91 -48.82
CA HIS A 13 -71.23 41.89 -47.95
C HIS A 13 -69.68 41.92 -47.91
N PRO A 14 -69.03 41.87 -46.73
CA PRO A 14 -67.60 41.63 -46.65
C PRO A 14 -67.30 40.13 -46.75
N SER A 15 -66.45 39.83 -47.72
CA SER A 15 -65.85 38.53 -48.00
C SER A 15 -64.89 38.09 -46.89
N ILE A 16 -64.97 36.81 -46.51
CA ILE A 16 -64.03 36.15 -45.60
C ILE A 16 -62.65 36.10 -46.28
N LYS A 17 -61.72 36.95 -45.82
CA LYS A 17 -60.33 36.91 -46.26
C LYS A 17 -59.63 35.67 -45.70
N LYS A 18 -59.16 34.79 -46.58
CA LYS A 18 -58.20 33.72 -46.23
C LYS A 18 -56.95 34.36 -45.61
N PRO A 19 -56.40 33.80 -44.50
CA PRO A 19 -55.24 34.37 -43.85
C PRO A 19 -54.01 34.33 -44.78
N SER A 20 -53.30 35.45 -44.84
CA SER A 20 -52.10 35.64 -45.67
C SER A 20 -50.99 34.63 -45.30
N PRO A 21 -50.16 34.20 -46.27
CA PRO A 21 -49.08 33.24 -46.03
C PRO A 21 -48.02 33.75 -45.05
N TYR A 22 -47.98 35.06 -44.77
CA TYR A 22 -47.11 35.67 -43.77
C TYR A 22 -47.62 35.47 -42.32
N SER A 23 -48.93 35.31 -42.12
CA SER A 23 -49.50 35.08 -40.78
C SER A 23 -49.18 33.67 -40.27
N LYS A 24 -49.10 32.67 -41.16
CA LYS A 24 -48.73 31.30 -40.80
C LYS A 24 -47.23 31.16 -40.49
N THR A 25 -46.37 31.86 -41.22
CA THR A 25 -44.91 31.87 -40.95
C THR A 25 -44.58 32.62 -39.67
N ILE A 26 -45.24 33.75 -39.38
CA ILE A 26 -45.09 34.45 -38.10
C ILE A 26 -45.60 33.59 -36.94
N PHE A 27 -46.73 32.89 -37.10
CA PHE A 27 -47.26 31.99 -36.07
C PHE A 27 -46.33 30.79 -35.81
N LEU A 28 -45.76 30.18 -36.85
CA LEU A 28 -44.77 29.10 -36.72
C LEU A 28 -43.45 29.60 -36.10
N PHE A 29 -43.03 30.82 -36.44
CA PHE A 29 -41.84 31.44 -35.85
C PHE A 29 -42.04 31.73 -34.35
N LEU A 30 -43.22 32.25 -33.96
CA LEU A 30 -43.59 32.47 -32.57
C LEU A 30 -43.73 31.15 -31.78
N LEU A 31 -44.23 30.08 -32.40
CA LEU A 31 -44.24 28.72 -31.80
C LEU A 31 -42.83 28.16 -31.60
N SER A 32 -41.91 28.43 -32.53
CA SER A 32 -40.50 28.00 -32.41
C SER A 32 -39.77 28.76 -31.29
N ILE A 33 -40.05 30.06 -31.15
CA ILE A 33 -39.51 30.89 -30.06
C ILE A 33 -40.10 30.45 -28.73
N ALA A 34 -41.41 30.17 -28.65
CA ALA A 34 -42.03 29.64 -27.44
C ALA A 34 -41.45 28.28 -27.03
N SER A 35 -41.18 27.38 -28.00
CA SER A 35 -40.50 26.10 -27.77
C SER A 35 -39.06 26.29 -27.27
N LEU A 36 -38.30 27.22 -27.84
CA LEU A 36 -36.95 27.55 -27.39
C LEU A 36 -36.93 28.20 -26.00
N ILE A 37 -37.91 29.05 -25.68
CA ILE A 37 -38.06 29.63 -24.34
C ILE A 37 -38.49 28.57 -23.32
N SER A 38 -39.37 27.63 -23.69
CA SER A 38 -39.72 26.49 -22.83
C SER A 38 -38.55 25.53 -22.63
N LEU A 39 -37.73 25.28 -23.66
CA LEU A 39 -36.52 24.46 -23.56
C LEU A 39 -35.43 25.15 -22.75
N ALA A 40 -35.29 26.48 -22.90
CA ALA A 40 -34.41 27.30 -22.07
C ALA A 40 -34.92 27.37 -20.62
N ALA A 41 -36.23 27.44 -20.38
CA ALA A 41 -36.83 27.40 -19.05
C ALA A 41 -36.75 26.00 -18.41
N LEU A 42 -36.74 24.92 -19.21
CA LEU A 42 -36.42 23.56 -18.77
C LEU A 42 -34.93 23.41 -18.47
N PHE A 43 -34.02 23.98 -19.26
CA PHE A 43 -32.59 24.05 -18.96
C PHE A 43 -32.29 24.92 -17.75
N PHE A 44 -33.01 26.04 -17.59
CA PHE A 44 -32.91 26.91 -16.43
C PHE A 44 -33.53 26.22 -15.22
N SER A 45 -34.67 25.55 -15.31
CA SER A 45 -35.27 24.76 -14.21
C SER A 45 -34.50 23.47 -13.91
N TYR A 46 -33.72 22.95 -14.85
CA TYR A 46 -32.75 21.87 -14.63
C TYR A 46 -31.49 22.39 -13.91
N LYS A 47 -31.04 23.61 -14.23
CA LYS A 47 -29.96 24.31 -13.50
C LYS A 47 -30.42 24.98 -12.19
N HIS A 48 -31.71 25.24 -12.03
CA HIS A 48 -32.39 25.84 -10.88
C HIS A 48 -33.41 24.87 -10.27
N THR A 49 -33.19 23.55 -10.45
CA THR A 49 -33.70 22.61 -9.46
C THR A 49 -33.01 23.04 -8.20
N THR A 50 -33.79 23.62 -7.30
CA THR A 50 -33.37 24.19 -6.04
C THR A 50 -32.26 23.33 -5.46
N SER A 51 -31.03 23.82 -5.56
CA SER A 51 -29.99 23.45 -4.63
C SER A 51 -30.46 24.04 -3.31
N THR A 52 -31.36 23.32 -2.65
CA THR A 52 -31.40 23.32 -1.20
C THR A 52 -30.01 22.87 -0.83
N THR A 53 -29.13 23.85 -0.60
CA THR A 53 -27.84 23.64 0.05
C THR A 53 -28.17 23.01 1.39
N ALA A 54 -28.17 21.67 1.42
CA ALA A 54 -27.91 20.95 2.64
C ALA A 54 -26.65 21.60 3.23
N PRO A 55 -26.64 21.92 4.54
CA PRO A 55 -25.49 22.58 5.14
C PRO A 55 -24.23 21.80 4.73
N THR A 56 -23.33 22.46 3.99
CA THR A 56 -22.09 21.86 3.54
C THR A 56 -21.29 21.51 4.78
N VAL A 57 -21.40 20.26 5.21
CA VAL A 57 -20.59 19.75 6.31
C VAL A 57 -19.16 19.72 5.78
N ASN A 58 -18.33 20.65 6.27
CA ASN A 58 -16.97 20.78 5.80
C ASN A 58 -16.08 19.67 6.38
N PHE A 59 -15.78 18.67 5.56
CA PHE A 59 -14.89 17.56 5.90
C PHE A 59 -13.43 17.79 5.46
N SER A 60 -13.05 19.01 5.07
CA SER A 60 -11.69 19.32 4.59
C SER A 60 -10.59 18.96 5.60
N HIS A 61 -10.90 19.02 6.89
CA HIS A 61 -9.98 18.64 7.96
C HIS A 61 -9.51 17.17 7.86
N LEU A 62 -10.33 16.27 7.30
CA LEU A 62 -9.96 14.86 7.08
C LEU A 62 -8.82 14.70 6.06
N CYS A 63 -8.63 15.69 5.20
CA CYS A 63 -7.60 15.69 4.15
C CYS A 63 -6.36 16.51 4.51
N SER A 64 -6.29 17.07 5.71
CA SER A 64 -5.19 17.96 6.14
C SER A 64 -3.80 17.32 6.06
N ARG A 65 -3.71 16.01 6.26
CA ARG A 65 -2.47 15.21 6.17
C ARG A 65 -2.26 14.55 4.81
N SER A 66 -3.13 14.81 3.84
CA SER A 66 -2.96 14.24 2.51
C SER A 66 -1.90 15.01 1.72
N PRO A 67 -0.97 14.32 1.04
CA PRO A 67 -0.04 14.96 0.11
C PRO A 67 -0.75 15.57 -1.11
N ASP A 68 -1.94 15.07 -1.46
CA ASP A 68 -2.81 15.63 -2.51
C ASP A 68 -4.18 15.96 -1.90
N GLN A 69 -4.27 17.15 -1.30
CA GLN A 69 -5.49 17.61 -0.66
C GLN A 69 -6.65 17.77 -1.65
N ALA A 70 -6.38 18.11 -2.92
CA ALA A 70 -7.43 18.30 -3.91
C ALA A 70 -8.12 16.98 -4.22
N SER A 71 -7.35 15.94 -4.57
CA SER A 71 -7.90 14.61 -4.86
C SER A 71 -8.54 13.99 -3.61
N CYS A 72 -7.95 14.18 -2.43
CA CYS A 72 -8.55 13.73 -1.18
C CYS A 72 -9.90 14.38 -0.92
N ASN A 73 -10.01 15.71 -1.07
CA ASN A 73 -11.26 16.43 -0.85
C ASN A 73 -12.36 15.96 -1.82
N VAL A 74 -12.01 15.64 -3.07
CA VAL A 74 -12.95 15.05 -4.04
C VAL A 74 -13.43 13.67 -3.57
N ALA A 75 -12.51 12.78 -3.17
CA ALA A 75 -12.86 11.44 -2.68
C ALA A 75 -13.78 11.50 -1.44
N VAL A 76 -13.44 12.35 -0.46
CA VAL A 76 -14.24 12.56 0.75
C VAL A 76 -15.61 13.15 0.41
N SER A 77 -15.67 14.15 -0.47
CA SER A 77 -16.94 14.78 -0.87
C SER A 77 -17.88 13.79 -1.55
N ASN A 78 -17.35 12.95 -2.46
CA ASN A 78 -18.11 11.91 -3.14
C ASN A 78 -18.65 10.86 -2.14
N ALA A 79 -17.83 10.44 -1.17
CA ALA A 79 -18.25 9.51 -0.13
C ALA A 79 -19.36 10.10 0.76
N VAL A 80 -19.21 11.36 1.19
CA VAL A 80 -20.21 12.06 2.00
C VAL A 80 -21.52 12.25 1.23
N ALA A 81 -21.45 12.59 -0.05
CA ALA A 81 -22.65 12.71 -0.90
C ALA A 81 -23.39 11.37 -1.01
N ALA A 82 -22.67 10.27 -1.25
CA ALA A 82 -23.25 8.93 -1.31
C ALA A 82 -23.94 8.53 0.01
N LEU A 83 -23.31 8.81 1.15
CA LEU A 83 -23.89 8.51 2.47
C LEU A 83 -25.10 9.38 2.81
N SER A 84 -25.07 10.66 2.43
CA SER A 84 -26.16 11.62 2.67
C SER A 84 -27.41 11.30 1.84
N ALA A 85 -27.25 10.62 0.69
CA ALA A 85 -28.38 10.11 -0.09
C ALA A 85 -29.10 8.93 0.60
N LEU A 86 -28.42 8.21 1.50
CA LEU A 86 -28.96 7.03 2.18
C LEU A 86 -29.49 7.33 3.59
N SER A 87 -28.97 8.37 4.26
CA SER A 87 -29.38 8.74 5.62
C SER A 87 -29.41 10.25 5.82
N LYS A 88 -30.34 10.71 6.65
CA LYS A 88 -30.41 12.11 7.12
C LYS A 88 -29.41 12.43 8.24
N THR A 89 -28.75 11.41 8.80
CA THR A 89 -27.75 11.60 9.86
C THR A 89 -26.40 12.01 9.27
N ARG A 90 -25.68 12.89 9.97
CA ARG A 90 -24.34 13.31 9.54
C ARG A 90 -23.40 12.09 9.51
N PRO A 91 -22.70 11.82 8.39
CA PRO A 91 -21.73 10.74 8.32
C PRO A 91 -20.60 10.90 9.33
N VAL A 92 -20.21 9.81 9.99
CA VAL A 92 -19.00 9.79 10.84
C VAL A 92 -17.76 9.41 10.00
N PRO A 93 -16.53 9.82 10.40
CA PRO A 93 -15.31 9.54 9.62
C PRO A 93 -15.11 8.07 9.24
N ALA A 94 -15.46 7.14 10.12
CA ALA A 94 -15.41 5.70 9.84
C ALA A 94 -16.30 5.29 8.66
N GLN A 95 -17.50 5.86 8.55
CA GLN A 95 -18.40 5.59 7.42
C GLN A 95 -17.85 6.17 6.13
N VAL A 96 -17.31 7.39 6.17
CA VAL A 96 -16.65 8.03 5.03
C VAL A 96 -15.49 7.16 4.53
N LEU A 97 -14.62 6.71 5.45
CA LEU A 97 -13.50 5.83 5.14
C LEU A 97 -13.96 4.50 4.50
N LEU A 98 -14.95 3.84 5.09
CA LEU A 98 -15.51 2.60 4.54
C LEU A 98 -16.07 2.79 3.13
N THR A 99 -16.71 3.93 2.85
CA THR A 99 -17.21 4.24 1.51
C THR A 99 -16.07 4.47 0.51
N ILE A 100 -14.98 5.14 0.89
CA ILE A 100 -13.79 5.32 0.05
C ILE A 100 -13.11 3.97 -0.22
N ILE A 101 -12.99 3.10 0.80
CA ILE A 101 -12.43 1.75 0.64
C ILE A 101 -13.28 0.92 -0.33
N GLN A 102 -14.60 0.96 -0.20
CA GLN A 102 -15.51 0.26 -1.11
C GLN A 102 -15.41 0.79 -2.54
N GLN A 103 -15.24 2.11 -2.74
CA GLN A 103 -14.97 2.67 -4.06
C GLN A 103 -13.63 2.16 -4.62
N SER A 104 -12.59 2.11 -3.79
CA SER A 104 -11.26 1.61 -4.17
C SER A 104 -11.32 0.15 -4.63
N ILE A 105 -12.07 -0.70 -3.93
CA ILE A 105 -12.25 -2.12 -4.31
C ILE A 105 -12.93 -2.25 -5.68
N ARG A 106 -13.98 -1.47 -5.94
CA ARG A 106 -14.67 -1.47 -7.25
C ARG A 106 -13.74 -1.02 -8.37
N GLU A 107 -12.97 0.03 -8.12
CA GLU A 107 -12.02 0.58 -9.09
C GLU A 107 -10.87 -0.41 -9.39
N ILE A 108 -10.41 -1.15 -8.37
CA ILE A 108 -9.43 -2.23 -8.56
C ILE A 108 -10.02 -3.35 -9.41
N ASP A 109 -11.25 -3.80 -9.12
CA ASP A 109 -11.89 -4.86 -9.89
C ASP A 109 -12.03 -4.47 -11.37
N ALA A 110 -12.39 -3.22 -11.65
CA ALA A 110 -12.41 -2.67 -13.02
C ALA A 110 -11.00 -2.63 -13.64
N THR A 111 -10.02 -2.08 -12.93
CA THR A 111 -8.63 -1.99 -13.39
C THR A 111 -8.04 -3.35 -13.70
N VAL A 112 -8.24 -4.36 -12.84
CA VAL A 112 -7.78 -5.73 -13.06
C VAL A 112 -8.38 -6.32 -14.33
N SER A 113 -9.66 -6.09 -14.59
CA SER A 113 -10.33 -6.55 -15.81
C SER A 113 -9.69 -5.96 -17.07
N GLU A 114 -9.44 -4.64 -17.07
CA GLU A 114 -8.81 -3.94 -18.20
C GLU A 114 -7.36 -4.38 -18.40
N LEU A 115 -6.54 -4.40 -17.35
CA LEU A 115 -5.14 -4.82 -17.43
C LEU A 115 -5.00 -6.28 -17.87
N THR A 116 -5.92 -7.15 -17.47
CA THR A 116 -5.94 -8.55 -17.93
C THR A 116 -6.24 -8.62 -19.43
N THR A 117 -7.11 -7.73 -19.94
CA THR A 117 -7.41 -7.65 -21.38
C THR A 117 -6.19 -7.17 -22.17
N ILE A 118 -5.51 -6.12 -21.70
CA ILE A 118 -4.27 -5.62 -22.30
C ILE A 118 -3.16 -6.69 -22.25
N HIS A 119 -3.04 -7.40 -21.13
CA HIS A 119 -2.06 -8.48 -20.96
C HIS A 119 -2.25 -9.62 -21.98
N ARG A 120 -3.50 -9.92 -22.38
CA ARG A 120 -3.81 -10.95 -23.38
C ARG A 120 -3.48 -10.50 -24.81
N SER A 121 -3.55 -9.21 -25.10
CA SER A 121 -3.25 -8.65 -26.43
C SER A 121 -1.81 -8.19 -26.60
N ALA A 122 -1.02 -8.09 -25.51
CA ALA A 122 0.37 -7.68 -25.54
C ALA A 122 1.28 -8.74 -26.19
N ASN A 123 1.95 -8.34 -27.26
CA ASN A 123 2.97 -9.15 -27.94
C ASN A 123 4.37 -9.00 -27.32
N ASP A 124 4.64 -7.87 -26.67
CA ASP A 124 5.92 -7.62 -26.02
C ASP A 124 6.02 -8.43 -24.72
N ARG A 125 7.11 -9.20 -24.59
CA ARG A 125 7.30 -10.17 -23.51
C ARG A 125 7.49 -9.50 -22.16
N LEU A 126 8.21 -8.37 -22.12
CA LEU A 126 8.49 -7.61 -20.91
C LEU A 126 7.22 -6.89 -20.42
N LEU A 127 6.51 -6.23 -21.33
CA LEU A 127 5.20 -5.62 -21.07
C LEU A 127 4.21 -6.65 -20.52
N ARG A 128 4.17 -7.84 -21.13
CA ARG A 128 3.29 -8.93 -20.69
C ARG A 128 3.61 -9.36 -19.26
N SER A 129 4.90 -9.46 -18.90
CA SER A 129 5.35 -9.76 -17.53
C SER A 129 5.01 -8.62 -16.55
N SER A 130 5.30 -7.37 -16.88
CA SER A 130 4.97 -6.21 -16.04
C SER A 130 3.46 -6.06 -15.81
N LEU A 131 2.63 -6.34 -16.81
CA LEU A 131 1.17 -6.35 -16.66
C LEU A 131 0.70 -7.49 -15.75
N ALA A 132 1.33 -8.66 -15.82
CA ALA A 132 1.02 -9.76 -14.91
C ALA A 132 1.38 -9.40 -13.46
N ASP A 133 2.51 -8.72 -13.25
CA ASP A 133 2.92 -8.20 -11.93
C ASP A 133 1.90 -7.20 -11.40
N CYS A 134 1.46 -6.27 -12.26
CA CYS A 134 0.42 -5.31 -11.93
C CYS A 134 -0.90 -5.98 -11.52
N VAL A 135 -1.39 -6.94 -12.30
CA VAL A 135 -2.61 -7.70 -11.96
C VAL A 135 -2.46 -8.42 -10.62
N HIS A 136 -1.29 -9.02 -10.37
CA HIS A 136 -0.98 -9.68 -9.10
C HIS A 136 -1.02 -8.69 -7.92
N LEU A 137 -0.34 -7.54 -8.05
CA LEU A 137 -0.30 -6.48 -7.05
C LEU A 137 -1.67 -5.87 -6.78
N MET A 138 -2.51 -5.70 -7.81
CA MET A 138 -3.88 -5.22 -7.66
C MET A 138 -4.74 -6.23 -6.90
N GLY A 139 -4.58 -7.53 -7.18
CA GLY A 139 -5.20 -8.60 -6.40
C GLY A 139 -4.80 -8.57 -4.92
N LEU A 140 -3.53 -8.36 -4.61
CA LEU A 140 -3.06 -8.20 -3.21
C LEU A 140 -3.64 -6.94 -2.56
N SER A 141 -3.70 -5.83 -3.31
CA SER A 141 -4.27 -4.56 -2.83
C SER A 141 -5.74 -4.70 -2.48
N ARG A 142 -6.50 -5.41 -3.32
CA ARG A 142 -7.90 -5.73 -3.08
C ARG A 142 -8.10 -6.47 -1.76
N ASP A 143 -7.29 -7.51 -1.53
CA ASP A 143 -7.36 -8.29 -0.29
C ASP A 143 -7.08 -7.39 0.93
N ARG A 144 -6.01 -6.56 0.87
CA ARG A 144 -5.69 -5.61 1.94
C ARG A 144 -6.78 -4.56 2.18
N LEU A 145 -7.49 -4.11 1.15
CA LEU A 145 -8.61 -3.19 1.30
C LEU A 145 -9.82 -3.84 1.98
N VAL A 146 -10.11 -5.10 1.65
CA VAL A 146 -11.15 -5.89 2.33
C VAL A 146 -10.80 -6.07 3.80
N ASP A 147 -9.55 -6.43 4.10
CA ASP A 147 -9.06 -6.55 5.47
C ASP A 147 -9.14 -5.20 6.21
N SER A 148 -8.77 -4.09 5.55
CA SER A 148 -8.87 -2.73 6.08
C SER A 148 -10.30 -2.35 6.45
N ALA A 149 -11.28 -2.67 5.59
CA ALA A 149 -12.69 -2.40 5.87
C ALA A 149 -13.18 -3.17 7.11
N ALA A 150 -12.76 -4.43 7.26
CA ALA A 150 -13.08 -5.23 8.44
C ALA A 150 -12.43 -4.62 9.70
N ALA A 151 -11.15 -4.26 9.64
CA ALA A 151 -10.43 -3.64 10.76
C ALA A 151 -11.01 -2.28 11.18
N VAL A 152 -11.39 -1.42 10.22
CA VAL A 152 -12.08 -0.14 10.52
C VAL A 152 -13.39 -0.40 11.27
N SER A 153 -14.16 -1.40 10.83
CA SER A 153 -15.41 -1.78 11.49
C SER A 153 -15.21 -2.34 12.90
N CYS A 154 -14.05 -2.96 13.15
CA CYS A 154 -13.66 -3.51 14.45
C CYS A 154 -12.90 -2.53 15.36
N GLY A 155 -12.64 -1.29 14.90
CA GLY A 155 -11.85 -0.30 15.66
C GLY A 155 -10.34 -0.57 15.66
N ALA A 156 -9.85 -1.51 14.84
CA ALA A 156 -8.43 -1.84 14.69
C ALA A 156 -7.74 -0.88 13.70
N HIS A 157 -7.71 0.41 14.04
CA HIS A 157 -7.27 1.46 13.11
C HIS A 157 -5.79 1.35 12.69
N ALA A 158 -4.92 0.83 13.56
CA ALA A 158 -3.51 0.59 13.23
C ALA A 158 -3.35 -0.48 12.13
N ASP A 159 -4.04 -1.61 12.24
CA ASP A 159 -4.00 -2.67 11.23
C ASP A 159 -4.57 -2.17 9.89
N ALA A 160 -5.69 -1.44 9.93
CA ALA A 160 -6.25 -0.81 8.74
C ALA A 160 -5.29 0.20 8.09
N GLN A 161 -4.57 1.01 8.88
CA GLN A 161 -3.58 1.95 8.33
C GLN A 161 -2.42 1.22 7.65
N THR A 162 -1.93 0.12 8.26
CA THR A 162 -0.88 -0.72 7.69
C THR A 162 -1.33 -1.33 6.36
N TRP A 163 -2.53 -1.89 6.29
CA TRP A 163 -3.06 -2.51 5.07
C TRP A 163 -3.40 -1.50 3.98
N LEU A 164 -3.91 -0.32 4.31
CA LEU A 164 -4.09 0.79 3.37
C LEU A 164 -2.75 1.26 2.80
N SER A 165 -1.70 1.31 3.63
CA SER A 165 -0.34 1.67 3.20
C SER A 165 0.24 0.60 2.27
N ALA A 166 -0.02 -0.68 2.55
CA ALA A 166 0.37 -1.80 1.68
C ALA A 166 -0.34 -1.73 0.31
N ALA A 167 -1.64 -1.41 0.28
CA ALA A 167 -2.37 -1.22 -0.97
C ALA A 167 -1.77 -0.08 -1.82
N LEU A 168 -1.48 1.08 -1.20
CA LEU A 168 -0.80 2.18 -1.89
C LEU A 168 0.57 1.77 -2.43
N THR A 169 1.35 1.03 -1.63
CA THR A 169 2.67 0.52 -2.04
C THR A 169 2.58 -0.39 -3.25
N ASN A 170 1.59 -1.28 -3.29
CA ASN A 170 1.34 -2.17 -4.42
C ASN A 170 0.94 -1.39 -5.69
N HIS A 171 0.13 -0.33 -5.58
CA HIS A 171 -0.23 0.53 -6.71
C HIS A 171 1.02 1.21 -7.30
N VAL A 172 1.87 1.78 -6.46
CA VAL A 172 3.12 2.41 -6.89
C VAL A 172 4.09 1.40 -7.48
N THR A 173 4.23 0.22 -6.86
CA THR A 173 5.10 -0.87 -7.34
C THR A 173 4.68 -1.34 -8.73
N CYS A 174 3.37 -1.47 -8.97
CA CYS A 174 2.84 -1.79 -10.29
C CYS A 174 3.20 -0.70 -11.30
N SER A 175 3.00 0.57 -10.95
CA SER A 175 3.36 1.69 -11.84
C SER A 175 4.85 1.70 -12.18
N ASP A 176 5.72 1.35 -11.23
CA ASP A 176 7.18 1.37 -11.40
C ASP A 176 7.71 0.19 -12.21
N GLY A 177 7.06 -0.96 -12.12
CA GLY A 177 7.42 -2.16 -12.88
C GLY A 177 7.14 -2.07 -14.37
N LEU A 178 6.46 -1.00 -14.84
CA LEU A 178 6.15 -0.79 -16.24
C LEU A 178 7.30 -0.08 -16.96
N ASP A 179 7.94 -0.81 -17.86
CA ASP A 179 8.99 -0.32 -18.75
C ASP A 179 8.42 0.27 -20.03
N GLY A 180 8.96 1.43 -20.43
CA GLY A 180 8.58 2.17 -21.65
C GLY A 180 7.58 3.32 -21.43
N PRO A 181 7.69 4.44 -22.17
CA PRO A 181 6.86 5.63 -21.96
C PRO A 181 5.38 5.45 -22.30
N LEU A 182 5.04 4.58 -23.26
CA LEU A 182 3.67 4.37 -23.74
C LEU A 182 2.87 3.38 -22.87
N SER A 183 3.49 2.28 -22.44
CA SER A 183 2.91 1.33 -21.49
C SER A 183 2.67 1.99 -20.14
N ARG A 184 3.63 2.82 -19.69
CA ARG A 184 3.52 3.60 -18.46
C ARG A 184 2.39 4.62 -18.54
N SER A 185 2.20 5.34 -19.64
CA SER A 185 1.13 6.34 -19.72
C SER A 185 -0.28 5.73 -19.71
N VAL A 186 -0.50 4.63 -20.44
CA VAL A 186 -1.81 3.96 -20.51
C VAL A 186 -2.18 3.32 -19.17
N VAL A 187 -1.28 2.52 -18.60
CA VAL A 187 -1.58 1.80 -17.34
C VAL A 187 -1.63 2.77 -16.16
N LYS A 188 -0.78 3.80 -16.12
CA LYS A 188 -0.80 4.81 -15.06
C LYS A 188 -2.13 5.55 -14.97
N ALA A 189 -2.81 5.79 -16.10
CA ALA A 189 -4.14 6.41 -16.10
C ALA A 189 -5.18 5.60 -15.29
N TYR A 190 -5.06 4.27 -15.26
CA TYR A 190 -5.91 3.41 -14.42
C TYR A 190 -5.46 3.40 -12.95
N LEU A 191 -4.16 3.58 -12.68
CA LEU A 191 -3.61 3.53 -11.32
C LEU A 191 -3.69 4.87 -10.56
N GLU A 192 -3.77 5.99 -11.25
CA GLU A 192 -3.86 7.33 -10.64
C GLU A 192 -5.10 7.47 -9.74
N PRO A 193 -6.33 7.10 -10.19
CA PRO A 193 -7.50 7.10 -9.32
C PRO A 193 -7.34 6.22 -8.08
N LEU A 194 -6.73 5.02 -8.23
CA LEU A 194 -6.46 4.11 -7.13
C LEU A 194 -5.49 4.70 -6.10
N THR A 195 -4.42 5.31 -6.59
CA THR A 195 -3.41 5.99 -5.76
C THR A 195 -4.02 7.13 -4.98
N ALA A 196 -4.89 7.92 -5.62
CA ALA A 196 -5.62 9.01 -4.98
C ALA A 196 -6.58 8.51 -3.89
N LEU A 197 -7.35 7.45 -4.16
CA LEU A 197 -8.27 6.87 -3.18
C LEU A 197 -7.54 6.23 -1.99
N ALA A 198 -6.44 5.54 -2.22
CA ALA A 198 -5.60 4.97 -1.16
C ALA A 198 -4.97 6.08 -0.29
N SER A 199 -4.46 7.14 -0.92
CA SER A 199 -3.90 8.31 -0.22
C SER A 199 -4.97 9.07 0.59
N ALA A 200 -6.18 9.21 0.04
CA ALA A 200 -7.30 9.79 0.76
C ALA A 200 -7.72 8.93 1.96
N SER A 201 -7.75 7.60 1.80
CA SER A 201 -8.05 6.65 2.88
C SER A 201 -7.04 6.77 4.02
N LEU A 202 -5.75 6.90 3.70
CA LEU A 202 -4.68 7.12 4.68
C LEU A 202 -4.81 8.47 5.38
N ALA A 203 -5.15 9.54 4.66
CA ALA A 203 -5.40 10.84 5.28
C ALA A 203 -6.56 10.77 6.29
N VAL A 204 -7.70 10.19 5.89
CA VAL A 204 -8.88 10.04 6.75
C VAL A 204 -8.56 9.20 8.00
N ILE A 205 -7.93 8.03 7.85
CA ILE A 205 -7.68 7.14 8.99
C ILE A 205 -6.72 7.76 10.02
N THR A 206 -5.76 8.57 9.58
CA THR A 206 -4.83 9.26 10.50
C THR A 206 -5.52 10.31 11.37
N THR A 207 -6.70 10.82 10.97
CA THR A 207 -7.51 11.72 11.81
C THR A 207 -8.38 10.98 12.83
N MET A 208 -8.63 9.69 12.58
CA MET A 208 -9.41 8.82 13.47
C MET A 208 -8.57 8.25 14.62
N ASN A 209 -7.24 8.29 14.49
CA ASN A 209 -6.31 7.86 15.52
C ASN A 209 -5.31 8.97 15.93
N PRO A 210 -5.78 10.08 16.54
CA PRO A 210 -4.88 11.16 16.92
C PRO A 210 -4.07 10.87 18.20
N HIS A 211 -4.32 9.78 18.93
CA HIS A 211 -3.85 9.59 20.31
C HIS A 211 -3.23 8.21 20.66
N GLU A 212 -2.99 7.30 19.72
CA GLU A 212 -2.13 6.12 20.02
C GLU A 212 -0.64 6.50 20.22
N LEU A 213 -0.25 7.76 19.93
CA LEU A 213 1.10 8.26 20.17
C LEU A 213 1.41 8.54 21.65
N ASP A 214 0.38 8.68 22.51
CA ASP A 214 0.56 9.15 23.91
C ASP A 214 0.34 8.03 24.97
N LYS A 215 -0.10 6.83 24.57
CA LYS A 215 -0.42 5.73 25.51
C LYS A 215 0.64 4.64 25.66
N VAL A 216 1.76 4.72 24.95
CA VAL A 216 2.85 3.73 25.10
C VAL A 216 3.87 4.13 26.19
N THR A 217 3.71 5.30 26.81
CA THR A 217 4.65 5.81 27.83
C THR A 217 4.54 5.15 29.21
N ARG A 218 3.71 4.11 29.41
CA ARG A 218 3.63 3.34 30.68
C ARG A 218 3.26 1.87 30.52
N LEU A 219 4.00 1.11 29.73
CA LEU A 219 3.92 -0.36 29.76
C LEU A 219 5.24 -1.01 30.18
N THR A 220 5.62 -0.83 31.45
CA THR A 220 6.41 -1.83 32.20
C THR A 220 5.59 -3.09 32.54
N ARG A 221 4.59 -3.43 31.73
CA ARG A 221 3.69 -4.57 31.95
C ARG A 221 3.97 -5.66 30.93
N LYS A 222 4.42 -6.81 31.44
CA LYS A 222 4.52 -8.08 30.71
C LYS A 222 3.24 -8.34 29.92
N ILE A 223 3.35 -8.21 28.60
CA ILE A 223 2.28 -8.47 27.64
C ILE A 223 2.07 -9.99 27.63
N PRO A 224 0.88 -10.52 27.99
CA PRO A 224 0.59 -11.94 27.81
C PRO A 224 0.64 -12.28 26.33
N PHE A 225 1.11 -13.49 26.01
CA PHE A 225 1.24 -13.90 24.62
C PHE A 225 -0.10 -13.81 23.87
N PRO A 226 -0.15 -13.21 22.67
CA PRO A 226 -1.35 -13.11 21.85
C PRO A 226 -1.89 -14.49 21.44
N GLU A 227 -3.21 -14.60 21.28
CA GLU A 227 -3.88 -15.86 20.93
C GLU A 227 -3.49 -16.43 19.55
N TRP A 228 -2.94 -15.61 18.65
CA TRP A 228 -2.58 -16.02 17.29
C TRP A 228 -1.24 -16.76 17.19
N VAL A 229 -0.40 -16.75 18.24
CA VAL A 229 0.80 -17.58 18.33
C VAL A 229 0.63 -18.61 19.44
N THR A 230 0.50 -19.87 19.04
CA THR A 230 0.27 -20.96 19.98
C THR A 230 1.48 -21.14 20.91
N ALA A 231 1.27 -21.68 22.11
CA ALA A 231 2.39 -21.97 23.02
C ALA A 231 3.50 -22.82 22.39
N ARG A 232 3.14 -23.66 21.41
CA ARG A 232 4.07 -24.44 20.59
C ARG A 232 4.93 -23.55 19.71
N ASP A 233 4.33 -22.60 19.00
CA ASP A 233 5.05 -21.69 18.10
C ASP A 233 6.01 -20.76 18.85
N ARG A 234 5.71 -20.43 20.11
CA ARG A 234 6.60 -19.62 20.96
C ARG A 234 7.87 -20.37 21.33
N LYS A 235 7.72 -21.62 21.75
CA LYS A 235 8.84 -22.53 22.05
C LYS A 235 9.67 -22.84 20.80
N LEU A 236 9.04 -22.81 19.62
CA LEU A 236 9.68 -22.99 18.32
C LEU A 236 10.70 -21.87 18.04
N LEU A 237 10.30 -20.62 18.25
CA LEU A 237 11.10 -19.44 17.88
C LEU A 237 12.22 -19.14 18.87
N GLU A 238 12.01 -19.48 20.14
CA GLU A 238 13.04 -19.41 21.19
C GLU A 238 14.07 -20.57 21.08
N ALA A 239 13.80 -21.58 20.26
CA ALA A 239 14.71 -22.71 20.09
C ALA A 239 15.93 -22.30 19.25
N ALA A 240 17.13 -22.50 19.82
CA ALA A 240 18.41 -22.18 19.16
C ALA A 240 18.72 -23.10 17.96
N SER A 241 17.99 -24.21 17.80
CA SER A 241 18.13 -25.17 16.70
C SER A 241 16.92 -26.10 16.62
N VAL A 242 16.68 -26.66 15.44
CA VAL A 242 15.78 -27.80 15.25
C VAL A 242 16.30 -28.98 16.10
N GLY A 243 15.44 -29.56 16.94
CA GLY A 243 15.83 -30.59 17.93
C GLY A 243 15.86 -30.12 19.39
N SER A 244 15.98 -28.82 19.67
CA SER A 244 15.96 -28.26 21.05
C SER A 244 14.56 -27.80 21.50
N GLY A 245 13.49 -28.33 20.89
CA GLY A 245 12.09 -27.95 21.14
C GLY A 245 11.27 -27.60 19.91
N MET A 246 11.90 -27.55 18.73
CA MET A 246 11.27 -27.34 17.43
C MET A 246 11.12 -28.66 16.65
N THR A 247 9.88 -29.03 16.31
CA THR A 247 9.55 -30.17 15.46
C THR A 247 9.16 -29.67 14.08
N ALA A 248 9.98 -29.96 13.08
CA ALA A 248 9.68 -29.67 11.68
C ALA A 248 8.46 -30.49 11.22
N ASN A 249 7.62 -29.90 10.38
CA ASN A 249 6.57 -30.64 9.68
C ASN A 249 7.16 -31.44 8.53
N VAL A 250 8.11 -30.85 7.81
CA VAL A 250 8.84 -31.45 6.68
C VAL A 250 10.28 -30.95 6.67
N THR A 251 11.17 -31.77 6.12
CA THR A 251 12.60 -31.49 6.01
C THR A 251 13.02 -31.46 4.54
N VAL A 252 13.88 -30.50 4.20
CA VAL A 252 14.48 -30.36 2.88
C VAL A 252 15.96 -30.65 2.99
N ALA A 253 16.49 -31.53 2.15
CA ALA A 253 17.92 -31.86 2.15
C ALA A 253 18.42 -32.14 0.73
N ALA A 254 19.48 -31.43 0.33
CA ALA A 254 20.08 -31.59 -1.00
C ALA A 254 20.73 -32.97 -1.21
N ASP A 255 21.09 -33.67 -0.13
CA ASP A 255 21.68 -35.00 -0.13
C ASP A 255 20.64 -36.15 -0.20
N GLY A 256 19.34 -35.82 -0.28
CA GLY A 256 18.25 -36.79 -0.30
C GLY A 256 17.86 -37.36 1.07
N SER A 257 18.45 -36.87 2.17
CA SER A 257 18.13 -37.32 3.54
C SER A 257 16.90 -36.64 4.16
N GLY A 258 16.17 -35.84 3.39
CA GLY A 258 14.96 -35.10 3.79
C GLY A 258 13.71 -35.63 3.08
N ASP A 259 12.55 -35.08 3.44
CA ASP A 259 11.27 -35.39 2.79
C ASP A 259 11.21 -34.84 1.35
N PHE A 260 11.89 -33.72 1.09
CA PHE A 260 11.98 -33.07 -0.22
C PHE A 260 13.42 -32.73 -0.60
N GLY A 261 13.68 -32.68 -1.91
CA GLY A 261 14.97 -32.24 -2.46
C GLY A 261 15.07 -30.73 -2.64
N THR A 262 13.94 -30.04 -2.76
CA THR A 262 13.86 -28.59 -2.98
C THR A 262 12.99 -27.87 -1.95
N VAL A 263 13.27 -26.59 -1.73
CA VAL A 263 12.50 -25.74 -0.81
C VAL A 263 11.11 -25.47 -1.38
N GLN A 264 10.97 -25.26 -2.69
CA GLN A 264 9.68 -25.00 -3.32
C GLN A 264 8.70 -26.18 -3.19
N GLU A 265 9.17 -27.44 -3.27
CA GLU A 265 8.32 -28.61 -3.07
C GLU A 265 7.76 -28.66 -1.63
N ALA A 266 8.59 -28.38 -0.64
CA ALA A 266 8.16 -28.29 0.76
C ALA A 266 7.19 -27.14 1.02
N VAL A 267 7.34 -26.01 0.32
CA VAL A 267 6.37 -24.91 0.35
C VAL A 267 5.04 -25.35 -0.28
N ASN A 268 5.10 -26.10 -1.39
CA ASN A 268 3.91 -26.60 -2.07
C ASN A 268 3.13 -27.61 -1.22
N SER A 269 3.80 -28.42 -0.42
CA SER A 269 3.18 -29.39 0.49
C SER A 269 2.49 -28.77 1.71
N ALA A 270 2.81 -27.52 2.06
CA ALA A 270 2.13 -26.81 3.13
C ALA A 270 0.63 -26.62 2.81
N PRO A 271 -0.29 -26.82 3.77
CA PRO A 271 -1.71 -26.66 3.53
C PRO A 271 -2.07 -25.21 3.19
N ASN A 272 -2.97 -25.04 2.23
CA ASN A 272 -3.54 -23.71 1.93
C ASN A 272 -4.40 -23.24 3.11
N GLU A 273 -4.29 -21.96 3.44
CA GLU A 273 -4.96 -21.30 4.56
C GLU A 273 -4.73 -21.99 5.91
N GLY A 274 -3.53 -22.56 6.07
CA GLY A 274 -3.09 -23.22 7.29
C GLY A 274 -3.31 -22.35 8.53
N LYS A 275 -4.04 -22.90 9.52
CA LYS A 275 -4.34 -22.21 10.79
C LYS A 275 -3.22 -22.33 11.80
N ALA A 276 -2.44 -23.42 11.73
CA ALA A 276 -1.29 -23.67 12.56
C ALA A 276 -0.01 -23.43 11.76
N ARG A 277 1.09 -23.14 12.45
CA ARG A 277 2.39 -22.98 11.81
C ARG A 277 2.84 -24.25 11.13
N TYR A 278 3.27 -24.11 9.89
CA TYR A 278 3.87 -25.19 9.10
C TYR A 278 5.37 -24.93 8.97
N VAL A 279 6.17 -25.76 9.63
CA VAL A 279 7.62 -25.59 9.78
C VAL A 279 8.35 -26.43 8.74
N ILE A 280 9.04 -25.76 7.82
CA ILE A 280 9.92 -26.34 6.82
C ILE A 280 11.34 -26.16 7.33
N TYR A 281 12.00 -27.27 7.65
CA TYR A 281 13.41 -27.26 8.04
C TYR A 281 14.28 -27.56 6.82
N VAL A 282 15.24 -26.67 6.54
CA VAL A 282 16.14 -26.78 5.40
C VAL A 282 17.54 -27.05 5.92
N LYS A 283 18.07 -28.24 5.64
CA LYS A 283 19.41 -28.62 6.10
C LYS A 283 20.50 -27.75 5.46
N ALA A 284 21.71 -27.85 5.99
CA ALA A 284 22.89 -27.21 5.41
C ALA A 284 23.07 -27.64 3.94
N GLY A 285 23.36 -26.67 3.08
CA GLY A 285 23.46 -26.87 1.65
C GLY A 285 23.20 -25.59 0.86
N THR A 286 23.50 -25.64 -0.45
CA THR A 286 23.20 -24.58 -1.41
C THR A 286 22.10 -25.02 -2.34
N TYR A 287 20.96 -24.33 -2.28
CA TYR A 287 19.73 -24.63 -3.01
C TYR A 287 19.59 -23.63 -4.16
N LYS A 288 19.84 -24.08 -5.39
CA LYS A 288 19.75 -23.27 -6.61
C LYS A 288 18.32 -23.26 -7.15
N GLU A 289 17.49 -22.41 -6.58
CA GLU A 289 16.06 -22.33 -6.92
C GLU A 289 15.48 -20.95 -6.62
N ASN A 290 14.40 -20.61 -7.33
CA ASN A 290 13.56 -19.45 -7.02
C ASN A 290 12.33 -19.91 -6.25
N VAL A 291 12.15 -19.42 -5.03
CA VAL A 291 11.10 -19.86 -4.10
C VAL A 291 10.00 -18.81 -3.99
N ALA A 292 8.75 -19.22 -4.20
CA ALA A 292 7.56 -18.40 -4.04
C ALA A 292 6.66 -18.96 -2.93
N VAL A 293 6.50 -18.19 -1.85
CA VAL A 293 5.55 -18.45 -0.77
C VAL A 293 4.30 -17.60 -1.01
N GLY A 294 3.38 -18.16 -1.82
CA GLY A 294 2.16 -17.47 -2.27
C GLY A 294 1.15 -17.20 -1.15
N LYS A 295 0.23 -16.25 -1.38
CA LYS A 295 -0.68 -15.71 -0.34
C LYS A 295 -1.56 -16.76 0.37
N SER A 296 -1.83 -17.88 -0.28
CA SER A 296 -2.58 -18.99 0.30
C SER A 296 -1.78 -19.82 1.32
N LYS A 297 -0.45 -19.75 1.32
CA LYS A 297 0.44 -20.55 2.19
C LYS A 297 0.65 -19.90 3.57
N THR A 298 -0.44 -19.50 4.24
CA THR A 298 -0.36 -18.74 5.50
C THR A 298 0.32 -19.52 6.61
N ASN A 299 1.05 -18.82 7.49
CA ASN A 299 1.78 -19.37 8.65
C ASN A 299 2.90 -20.38 8.29
N VAL A 300 3.54 -20.24 7.13
CA VAL A 300 4.73 -21.02 6.80
C VAL A 300 5.97 -20.44 7.47
N MET A 301 6.77 -21.29 8.11
CA MET A 301 8.09 -20.95 8.62
C MET A 301 9.14 -21.75 7.87
N ILE A 302 10.15 -21.08 7.31
CA ILE A 302 11.33 -21.70 6.72
C ILE A 302 12.51 -21.42 7.65
N VAL A 303 13.15 -22.48 8.13
CA VAL A 303 14.29 -22.40 9.05
C VAL A 303 15.46 -23.22 8.52
N GLY A 304 16.65 -22.61 8.47
CA GLY A 304 17.88 -23.28 8.05
C GLY A 304 18.72 -23.81 9.22
N ASP A 305 19.84 -24.48 8.90
CA ASP A 305 20.87 -24.90 9.88
C ASP A 305 21.76 -23.74 10.38
N GLY A 306 21.59 -22.56 9.80
CA GLY A 306 22.40 -21.38 10.08
C GLY A 306 22.58 -20.55 8.82
N MET A 307 22.62 -19.23 8.99
CA MET A 307 22.76 -18.27 7.90
C MET A 307 24.02 -18.50 7.03
N ASN A 308 25.06 -19.13 7.56
CA ASN A 308 26.29 -19.46 6.83
C ASN A 308 26.32 -20.89 6.26
N SER A 309 25.31 -21.72 6.60
CA SER A 309 25.28 -23.15 6.28
C SER A 309 24.19 -23.50 5.28
N THR A 310 23.06 -22.79 5.33
CA THR A 310 21.92 -23.00 4.43
C THR A 310 21.74 -21.76 3.55
N VAL A 311 21.86 -21.93 2.24
CA VAL A 311 21.81 -20.84 1.26
C VAL A 311 20.79 -21.16 0.15
N ILE A 312 19.82 -20.28 -0.07
CA ILE A 312 18.97 -20.28 -1.26
C ILE A 312 19.52 -19.25 -2.24
N THR A 313 19.83 -19.66 -3.46
CA THR A 313 20.52 -18.82 -4.45
C THR A 313 19.82 -18.83 -5.81
N GLY A 314 19.71 -17.65 -6.41
CA GLY A 314 19.15 -17.44 -7.74
C GLY A 314 19.98 -16.42 -8.53
N SER A 315 19.60 -16.15 -9.78
CA SER A 315 20.33 -15.21 -10.65
C SER A 315 19.42 -14.45 -11.62
N LEU A 316 18.11 -14.41 -11.36
CA LEU A 316 17.16 -13.65 -12.19
C LEU A 316 17.45 -12.15 -12.07
N ASN A 317 17.35 -11.43 -13.18
CA ASN A 317 17.70 -10.02 -13.28
C ASN A 317 17.01 -9.32 -14.45
N VAL A 318 17.04 -7.99 -14.46
CA VAL A 318 16.38 -7.17 -15.49
C VAL A 318 17.04 -7.26 -16.85
N VAL A 319 18.38 -7.28 -16.92
CA VAL A 319 19.12 -7.34 -18.20
C VAL A 319 18.76 -8.59 -19.01
N ASP A 320 18.55 -9.73 -18.33
CA ASP A 320 18.20 -11.00 -18.94
C ASP A 320 16.68 -11.18 -19.14
N GLY A 321 15.89 -10.12 -18.92
CA GLY A 321 14.47 -10.07 -19.28
C GLY A 321 13.48 -10.38 -18.16
N SER A 322 13.92 -10.44 -16.90
CA SER A 322 12.99 -10.46 -15.76
C SER A 322 12.51 -9.05 -15.41
N THR A 323 11.39 -8.94 -14.69
CA THR A 323 11.03 -7.67 -14.04
C THR A 323 11.77 -7.58 -12.70
N THR A 324 11.93 -6.36 -12.16
CA THR A 324 12.48 -6.22 -10.80
C THR A 324 11.66 -7.02 -9.79
N PHE A 325 10.33 -7.01 -9.91
CA PHE A 325 9.41 -7.73 -9.02
C PHE A 325 9.58 -9.26 -9.07
N ASN A 326 9.79 -9.83 -10.27
CA ASN A 326 9.97 -11.27 -10.47
C ASN A 326 11.42 -11.74 -10.39
N SER A 327 12.39 -10.82 -10.28
CA SER A 327 13.81 -11.18 -10.11
C SER A 327 14.15 -11.78 -8.74
N ALA A 328 13.19 -11.80 -7.80
CA ALA A 328 13.38 -12.29 -6.44
C ALA A 328 13.80 -13.78 -6.39
N THR A 329 14.87 -14.08 -5.66
CA THR A 329 15.27 -15.46 -5.35
C THR A 329 14.30 -16.10 -4.36
N LEU A 330 13.89 -15.39 -3.33
CA LEU A 330 12.77 -15.78 -2.46
C LEU A 330 11.73 -14.66 -2.42
N ALA A 331 10.49 -14.97 -2.78
CA ALA A 331 9.35 -14.06 -2.69
C ALA A 331 8.31 -14.61 -1.72
N ALA A 332 8.03 -13.88 -0.64
CA ALA A 332 7.05 -14.27 0.36
C ALA A 332 5.93 -13.23 0.50
N VAL A 333 4.70 -13.63 0.20
CA VAL A 333 3.49 -12.80 0.36
C VAL A 333 2.47 -13.44 1.29
N ALA A 334 2.81 -14.59 1.89
CA ALA A 334 1.94 -15.32 2.79
C ALA A 334 1.92 -14.72 4.20
N ASP A 335 0.75 -14.35 4.70
CA ASP A 335 0.64 -13.79 6.04
C ASP A 335 1.11 -14.79 7.12
N GLY A 336 1.85 -14.29 8.10
CA GLY A 336 2.50 -15.08 9.15
C GLY A 336 3.77 -15.81 8.71
N PHE A 337 4.35 -15.44 7.56
CA PHE A 337 5.62 -15.99 7.09
C PHE A 337 6.78 -15.67 8.04
N ILE A 338 7.63 -16.67 8.27
CA ILE A 338 8.87 -16.52 9.06
C ILE A 338 10.02 -17.16 8.29
N LEU A 339 11.12 -16.43 8.20
CA LEU A 339 12.38 -16.91 7.63
C LEU A 339 13.47 -16.77 8.71
N GLN A 340 14.17 -17.86 9.01
CA GLN A 340 15.14 -17.89 10.10
C GLN A 340 16.37 -18.73 9.75
N ASP A 341 17.54 -18.31 10.25
CA ASP A 341 18.80 -19.08 10.20
C ASP A 341 19.16 -19.60 8.79
N ILE A 342 18.94 -18.76 7.78
CA ILE A 342 19.14 -19.09 6.37
C ILE A 342 19.59 -17.85 5.60
N CYS A 343 20.40 -18.04 4.56
CA CYS A 343 20.75 -17.00 3.62
C CYS A 343 19.89 -17.07 2.36
N VAL A 344 19.49 -15.91 1.83
CA VAL A 344 18.94 -15.76 0.47
C VAL A 344 19.84 -14.80 -0.29
N GLU A 345 20.35 -15.23 -1.44
CA GLU A 345 21.24 -14.43 -2.28
C GLU A 345 20.80 -14.42 -3.74
N ASN A 346 21.14 -13.35 -4.46
CA ASN A 346 21.03 -13.28 -5.91
C ASN A 346 22.44 -13.04 -6.49
N THR A 347 22.87 -13.94 -7.37
CA THR A 347 24.23 -14.01 -7.91
C THR A 347 24.35 -13.45 -9.33
N ALA A 348 23.37 -12.68 -9.80
CA ALA A 348 23.36 -12.11 -11.15
C ALA A 348 24.57 -11.21 -11.45
N GLY A 349 25.10 -10.49 -10.44
CA GLY A 349 26.22 -9.56 -10.63
C GLY A 349 25.79 -8.12 -10.92
N PRO A 350 26.66 -7.12 -10.68
CA PRO A 350 26.34 -5.70 -10.83
C PRO A 350 26.01 -5.27 -12.27
N GLU A 351 26.59 -5.95 -13.27
CA GLU A 351 26.35 -5.70 -14.70
C GLU A 351 24.94 -6.07 -15.16
N LYS A 352 24.20 -6.82 -14.32
CA LYS A 352 22.84 -7.29 -14.61
C LYS A 352 21.72 -6.38 -14.09
N HIS A 353 22.10 -5.22 -13.54
CA HIS A 353 21.18 -4.23 -12.96
C HIS A 353 20.31 -4.82 -11.83
N GLN A 354 19.00 -4.56 -11.79
CA GLN A 354 18.16 -4.98 -10.68
C GLN A 354 18.03 -6.50 -10.62
N ALA A 355 18.40 -7.08 -9.48
CA ALA A 355 18.36 -8.51 -9.21
C ALA A 355 18.05 -8.75 -7.72
N VAL A 356 16.80 -9.06 -7.40
CA VAL A 356 16.31 -9.13 -6.02
C VAL A 356 16.69 -10.45 -5.37
N ALA A 357 17.23 -10.42 -4.16
CA ALA A 357 17.45 -11.63 -3.35
C ALA A 357 16.15 -12.02 -2.63
N LEU A 358 15.64 -11.15 -1.77
CA LEU A 358 14.44 -11.39 -0.96
C LEU A 358 13.39 -10.31 -1.23
N ARG A 359 12.14 -10.73 -1.47
CA ARG A 359 10.96 -9.85 -1.52
C ARG A 359 9.92 -10.28 -0.50
N VAL A 360 9.49 -9.37 0.35
CA VAL A 360 8.46 -9.63 1.37
C VAL A 360 7.28 -8.69 1.16
N GLY A 361 6.09 -9.26 1.00
CA GLY A 361 4.80 -8.58 0.98
C GLY A 361 3.79 -9.26 1.89
N ALA A 362 4.28 -9.99 2.90
CA ALA A 362 3.49 -10.69 3.91
C ALA A 362 3.27 -9.78 5.12
N ASP A 363 2.08 -9.86 5.72
CA ASP A 363 1.80 -9.24 7.02
C ASP A 363 1.65 -10.31 8.13
N ARG A 364 1.45 -9.90 9.37
CA ARG A 364 1.01 -10.80 10.44
C ARG A 364 -0.46 -11.21 10.26
N LYS A 365 -0.80 -12.48 10.48
CA LYS A 365 -2.20 -12.92 10.50
C LYS A 365 -2.77 -12.85 11.92
N THR A 366 -3.43 -11.74 12.27
CA THR A 366 -4.15 -11.59 13.56
C THR A 366 -5.66 -11.57 13.34
N ARG A 367 -6.40 -12.57 13.83
CA ARG A 367 -7.88 -12.48 13.96
C ARG A 367 -8.19 -11.82 15.30
N SER A 368 -8.59 -10.56 15.31
CA SER A 368 -9.00 -9.86 16.54
C SER A 368 -10.25 -10.51 17.14
N ARG A 369 -10.15 -11.06 18.35
CA ARG A 369 -11.29 -11.33 19.23
C ARG A 369 -11.06 -10.69 20.60
N PRO A 370 -12.12 -10.20 21.30
CA PRO A 370 -11.94 -9.49 22.56
C PRO A 370 -11.71 -10.46 23.75
N GLY A 371 -10.56 -10.30 24.42
CA GLY A 371 -10.40 -10.46 25.87
C GLY A 371 -10.15 -11.85 26.47
N ARG A 372 -8.91 -12.11 26.92
CA ARG A 372 -8.59 -12.59 28.30
C ARG A 372 -7.06 -12.69 28.51
N THR A 373 -6.62 -12.38 29.73
CA THR A 373 -5.21 -12.35 30.15
C THR A 373 -4.88 -13.51 31.09
N ASP A 374 -3.76 -14.21 30.88
CA ASP A 374 -3.07 -14.94 31.95
C ASP A 374 -1.53 -14.95 31.76
N ARG A 375 -0.81 -15.01 32.88
CA ARG A 375 0.59 -14.59 33.07
C ARG A 375 1.55 -15.78 33.21
N THR A 376 2.76 -15.70 32.64
CA THR A 376 4.00 -16.28 33.23
C THR A 376 5.26 -15.62 32.64
N LYS A 377 6.39 -15.69 33.37
CA LYS A 377 7.64 -14.93 33.17
C LYS A 377 8.75 -15.80 32.54
N THR A 378 9.52 -15.25 31.59
CA THR A 378 10.95 -15.57 31.35
C THR A 378 11.63 -14.43 30.56
N ARG A 379 12.96 -14.29 30.69
CA ARG A 379 13.80 -13.15 30.22
C ARG A 379 14.64 -13.60 29.01
N PRO A 380 14.68 -12.87 27.87
CA PRO A 380 15.52 -13.26 26.74
C PRO A 380 16.92 -12.57 26.75
N PRO A 381 17.92 -13.17 26.06
CA PRO A 381 19.27 -12.63 25.84
C PRO A 381 19.33 -11.69 24.60
N PRO A 382 20.47 -11.02 24.31
CA PRO A 382 20.50 -9.86 23.42
C PRO A 382 20.41 -10.19 21.91
N SER A 383 19.92 -9.19 21.17
CA SER A 383 19.64 -9.13 19.73
C SER A 383 20.87 -9.38 18.85
N ARG A 384 20.70 -10.17 17.77
CA ARG A 384 21.74 -10.43 16.76
C ARG A 384 21.59 -9.43 15.60
N VAL A 385 22.68 -8.73 15.31
CA VAL A 385 22.85 -7.81 14.17
C VAL A 385 22.76 -8.59 12.86
N ALA A 386 22.05 -8.05 11.86
CA ALA A 386 22.04 -8.59 10.51
C ALA A 386 23.47 -8.59 9.93
N ARG A 387 24.02 -9.77 9.65
CA ARG A 387 25.31 -9.90 8.94
C ARG A 387 25.05 -10.30 7.51
N SER A 388 25.89 -9.79 6.61
CA SER A 388 25.96 -10.23 5.21
C SER A 388 26.13 -11.76 5.14
N CYS A 389 25.44 -12.39 4.18
CA CYS A 389 25.60 -13.81 3.86
C CYS A 389 27.02 -14.21 3.46
N ARG A 390 27.83 -13.24 3.00
CA ARG A 390 29.25 -13.43 2.70
C ARG A 390 30.09 -12.50 3.57
N ALA A 391 31.17 -13.07 4.11
CA ALA A 391 32.24 -12.31 4.77
C ALA A 391 33.08 -11.49 3.78
N ASP A 392 32.92 -11.76 2.49
CA ASP A 392 33.82 -11.34 1.40
C ASP A 392 33.49 -9.94 0.85
N LEU A 393 32.40 -9.31 1.30
CA LEU A 393 32.12 -7.88 1.06
C LEU A 393 33.01 -7.03 1.97
N VAL A 394 34.32 -7.18 1.80
CA VAL A 394 35.31 -6.26 2.35
C VAL A 394 35.17 -4.96 1.55
N PRO A 395 34.99 -3.80 2.19
CA PRO A 395 34.88 -2.54 1.46
C PRO A 395 36.17 -2.33 0.66
N ALA A 396 36.04 -2.26 -0.66
CA ALA A 396 37.07 -1.68 -1.51
C ALA A 396 37.04 -0.16 -1.25
N GLU A 397 37.61 0.26 -0.11
CA GLU A 397 37.42 1.58 0.53
C GLU A 397 37.81 2.82 -0.31
N SER A 398 38.23 2.69 -1.56
CA SER A 398 38.77 3.82 -2.33
C SER A 398 38.25 4.02 -3.75
N ALA A 399 37.38 3.16 -4.29
CA ALA A 399 37.00 3.24 -5.71
C ALA A 399 35.53 3.62 -5.99
N THR A 400 34.61 3.39 -5.05
CA THR A 400 33.17 3.62 -5.27
C THR A 400 32.54 4.34 -4.07
N PRO A 401 32.03 5.57 -4.24
CA PRO A 401 31.38 6.29 -3.14
C PRO A 401 30.13 5.55 -2.69
N THR A 402 29.94 5.43 -1.38
CA THR A 402 28.77 4.79 -0.75
C THR A 402 27.96 5.82 0.01
N PHE A 403 26.64 5.77 -0.12
CA PHE A 403 25.70 6.68 0.55
C PHE A 403 24.70 5.87 1.36
N LEU A 404 24.12 6.48 2.39
CA LEU A 404 23.09 5.91 3.27
C LEU A 404 21.77 5.65 2.53
N GLY A 405 21.46 6.43 1.48
CA GLY A 405 20.25 6.24 0.68
C GLY A 405 20.03 7.34 -0.36
N ARG A 406 18.98 7.14 -1.18
CA ARG A 406 18.49 8.09 -2.19
C ARG A 406 16.97 8.00 -2.35
N PRO A 407 16.25 9.12 -2.58
CA PRO A 407 14.80 9.15 -2.49
C PRO A 407 14.13 8.66 -3.78
N TRP A 408 13.92 7.35 -3.88
CA TRP A 408 13.20 6.76 -5.02
C TRP A 408 11.76 7.31 -5.18
N LYS A 409 11.16 7.80 -4.09
CA LYS A 409 9.80 8.37 -4.07
C LYS A 409 9.75 9.70 -3.34
N GLN A 410 8.78 10.54 -3.73
CA GLN A 410 8.59 11.90 -3.23
C GLN A 410 8.57 12.00 -1.70
N TYR A 411 7.97 11.02 -1.02
CA TYR A 411 7.87 10.97 0.44
C TYR A 411 8.75 9.85 1.04
N SER A 412 9.92 9.62 0.46
CA SER A 412 10.87 8.61 0.95
C SER A 412 11.21 8.86 2.42
N ARG A 413 11.22 7.81 3.24
CA ARG A 413 11.50 7.91 4.67
C ARG A 413 12.50 6.85 5.10
N THR A 414 13.61 7.27 5.70
CA THR A 414 14.68 6.37 6.14
C THR A 414 15.36 6.98 7.36
N VAL A 415 15.60 6.17 8.39
CA VAL A 415 16.27 6.61 9.62
C VAL A 415 17.38 5.62 9.98
N PHE A 416 18.59 6.13 10.18
CA PHE A 416 19.69 5.39 10.79
C PHE A 416 19.84 5.86 12.24
N MET A 417 19.55 4.98 13.20
CA MET A 417 19.61 5.32 14.62
C MET A 417 20.36 4.29 15.44
N GLN A 418 21.19 4.75 16.39
CA GLN A 418 22.02 3.92 17.28
C GLN A 418 22.91 2.89 16.52
N SER A 419 23.30 3.23 15.29
CA SER A 419 24.07 2.35 14.40
C SER A 419 25.57 2.68 14.40
N TYR A 420 26.39 1.70 14.05
CA TYR A 420 27.79 1.93 13.67
C TYR A 420 27.88 2.21 12.16
N ILE A 421 28.48 3.33 11.78
CA ILE A 421 28.69 3.77 10.39
C ILE A 421 30.19 3.93 10.16
N ASP A 422 30.74 3.13 9.26
CA ASP A 422 32.17 3.13 8.96
C ASP A 422 32.58 4.21 7.95
N ASN A 423 33.88 4.38 7.74
CA ASN A 423 34.50 5.47 6.96
C ASN A 423 34.19 5.44 5.45
N HIS A 424 33.63 4.34 4.92
CA HIS A 424 33.30 4.20 3.50
C HIS A 424 32.06 5.01 3.08
N VAL A 425 31.26 5.50 4.05
CA VAL A 425 30.11 6.37 3.78
C VAL A 425 30.58 7.79 3.48
N ASP A 426 30.18 8.30 2.32
CA ASP A 426 30.50 9.65 1.87
C ASP A 426 30.05 10.70 2.91
N PRO A 427 30.85 11.76 3.18
CA PRO A 427 30.48 12.81 4.13
C PRO A 427 29.11 13.45 3.85
N ALA A 428 28.70 13.57 2.58
CA ALA A 428 27.38 14.06 2.19
C ALA A 428 26.26 13.17 2.77
N GLY A 429 26.53 11.88 2.96
CA GLY A 429 25.66 10.88 3.59
C GLY A 429 24.55 10.39 2.68
N TRP A 430 23.87 11.27 1.96
CA TRP A 430 22.70 10.95 1.12
C TRP A 430 22.92 11.45 -0.31
N LEU A 431 22.32 10.76 -1.29
CA LEU A 431 22.48 11.07 -2.71
C LEU A 431 21.13 11.44 -3.34
N GLU A 432 21.11 12.47 -4.19
CA GLU A 432 19.92 12.83 -4.96
C GLU A 432 19.45 11.67 -5.84
N TRP A 433 18.13 11.60 -6.06
CA TRP A 433 17.59 10.67 -7.05
C TRP A 433 17.65 11.26 -8.47
N ASP A 434 17.07 12.45 -8.65
CA ASP A 434 17.03 13.19 -9.91
C ASP A 434 16.80 14.68 -9.62
N GLY A 435 17.86 15.48 -9.68
CA GLY A 435 17.80 16.91 -9.38
C GLY A 435 17.24 17.21 -7.98
N ASP A 436 16.25 18.10 -7.92
CA ASP A 436 15.58 18.53 -6.69
C ASP A 436 14.38 17.66 -6.28
N PHE A 437 14.14 16.55 -6.99
CA PHE A 437 13.04 15.63 -6.70
C PHE A 437 13.08 15.14 -5.25
N ALA A 438 11.93 15.20 -4.57
CA ALA A 438 11.69 14.72 -3.20
C ALA A 438 12.44 15.45 -2.07
N LEU A 439 13.42 16.30 -2.35
CA LEU A 439 14.33 16.86 -1.32
C LEU A 439 13.61 17.69 -0.23
N ASN A 440 12.44 18.23 -0.56
CA ASN A 440 11.61 19.00 0.37
C ASN A 440 10.52 18.19 1.08
N THR A 441 10.28 16.95 0.66
CA THR A 441 9.14 16.13 1.10
C THR A 441 9.56 14.78 1.71
N LEU A 442 10.80 14.34 1.47
CA LEU A 442 11.40 13.18 2.12
C LEU A 442 11.62 13.43 3.62
N TYR A 443 11.84 12.35 4.38
CA TYR A 443 12.27 12.41 5.77
C TYR A 443 13.46 11.46 5.97
N TYR A 444 14.68 12.01 5.96
CA TYR A 444 15.92 11.29 6.21
C TYR A 444 16.52 11.69 7.55
N GLY A 445 16.62 10.72 8.47
CA GLY A 445 16.99 10.97 9.85
C GLY A 445 18.26 10.24 10.29
N GLU A 446 19.09 10.90 11.07
CA GLU A 446 20.21 10.27 11.79
C GLU A 446 20.10 10.56 13.30
N TYR A 447 20.18 9.52 14.15
CA TYR A 447 20.09 9.66 15.62
C TYR A 447 21.15 8.82 16.33
N ALA A 448 22.02 9.45 17.12
CA ALA A 448 22.97 8.78 18.01
C ALA A 448 23.84 7.67 17.35
N ASN A 449 24.19 7.84 16.08
CA ASN A 449 25.11 6.94 15.36
C ASN A 449 26.55 7.11 15.84
N LYS A 450 27.37 6.07 15.65
CA LYS A 450 28.79 6.03 16.06
C LYS A 450 29.65 5.53 14.91
N GLY A 451 30.97 5.73 15.01
CA GLY A 451 31.93 5.29 14.00
C GLY A 451 32.42 6.44 13.11
N PRO A 452 33.48 6.20 12.31
CA PRO A 452 34.15 7.26 11.55
C PRO A 452 33.29 7.90 10.46
N GLY A 453 32.28 7.21 9.91
CA GLY A 453 31.34 7.77 8.93
C GLY A 453 30.08 8.43 9.53
N ALA A 454 29.94 8.42 10.86
CA ALA A 454 28.74 8.92 11.53
C ALA A 454 28.70 10.45 11.72
N GLY A 455 29.77 11.17 11.36
CA GLY A 455 29.83 12.63 11.49
C GLY A 455 28.84 13.34 10.58
N THR A 456 28.01 14.22 11.13
CA THR A 456 26.94 14.90 10.38
C THR A 456 27.31 16.28 9.83
N ALA A 457 28.49 16.81 10.17
CA ALA A 457 28.91 18.17 9.79
C ALA A 457 29.07 18.37 8.27
N GLY A 458 29.31 17.29 7.51
CA GLY A 458 29.46 17.33 6.05
C GLY A 458 28.21 16.92 5.27
N ARG A 459 27.07 16.70 5.95
CA ARG A 459 25.85 16.17 5.35
C ARG A 459 25.17 17.17 4.42
N VAL A 460 24.35 16.64 3.52
CA VAL A 460 23.47 17.43 2.65
C VAL A 460 22.60 18.42 3.42
N ASN A 461 22.31 19.56 2.80
CA ASN A 461 21.47 20.62 3.37
C ASN A 461 20.04 20.61 2.79
N TRP A 462 19.43 19.44 2.70
CA TRP A 462 18.06 19.30 2.19
C TRP A 462 17.03 19.57 3.29
N THR A 463 15.90 20.19 2.94
CA THR A 463 14.82 20.47 3.90
C THR A 463 14.31 19.19 4.59
N GLY A 464 14.26 18.07 3.87
CA GLY A 464 13.85 16.76 4.40
C GLY A 464 14.93 15.99 5.17
N TYR A 465 16.17 16.50 5.25
CA TYR A 465 17.23 15.88 6.05
C TYR A 465 17.21 16.41 7.49
N HIS A 466 17.34 15.50 8.45
CA HIS A 466 17.22 15.80 9.87
C HIS A 466 18.32 15.10 10.68
N VAL A 467 19.17 15.89 11.34
CA VAL A 467 19.92 15.42 12.50
C VAL A 467 18.95 15.39 13.67
N ILE A 468 18.52 14.19 14.07
CA ILE A 468 17.57 14.03 15.16
C ILE A 468 18.33 14.14 16.47
N THR A 469 17.97 15.13 17.28
CA THR A 469 18.54 15.32 18.63
C THR A 469 17.54 15.04 19.74
N ASP A 470 16.24 15.12 19.44
CA ASP A 470 15.17 14.85 20.40
C ASP A 470 14.84 13.33 20.40
N PRO A 471 15.03 12.63 21.54
CA PRO A 471 14.68 11.23 21.66
C PRO A 471 13.20 10.93 21.40
N SER A 472 12.29 11.90 21.62
CA SER A 472 10.86 11.71 21.35
C SER A 472 10.56 11.54 19.86
N VAL A 473 11.28 12.26 19.00
CA VAL A 473 11.21 12.12 17.54
C VAL A 473 11.79 10.77 17.10
N ALA A 474 12.94 10.40 17.66
CA ALA A 474 13.53 9.08 17.39
C ALA A 474 12.65 7.92 17.88
N ALA A 475 11.88 8.12 18.95
CA ALA A 475 10.98 7.11 19.51
C ALA A 475 9.87 6.69 18.53
N GLU A 476 9.44 7.57 17.61
CA GLU A 476 8.45 7.25 16.56
C GLU A 476 8.93 6.15 15.60
N PHE A 477 10.25 5.96 15.49
CA PHE A 477 10.87 4.95 14.63
C PHE A 477 11.23 3.65 15.37
N THR A 478 10.91 3.56 16.66
CA THR A 478 11.14 2.34 17.45
C THR A 478 10.19 1.22 17.07
N VAL A 479 10.54 0.00 17.50
CA VAL A 479 9.74 -1.20 17.29
C VAL A 479 8.31 -1.04 17.83
N ALA A 480 8.13 -0.39 18.98
CA ALA A 480 6.81 -0.11 19.55
C ALA A 480 5.96 0.78 18.63
N GLN A 481 6.54 1.84 18.08
CA GLN A 481 5.76 2.86 17.39
C GLN A 481 5.59 2.56 15.91
N LEU A 482 6.65 2.11 15.23
CA LEU A 482 6.65 1.93 13.78
C LEU A 482 5.89 0.67 13.36
N ILE A 483 6.06 -0.44 14.10
CA ILE A 483 5.52 -1.76 13.74
C ILE A 483 4.67 -2.38 14.84
N GLN A 484 4.38 -1.65 15.92
CA GLN A 484 3.59 -2.14 17.06
C GLN A 484 4.13 -3.48 17.60
N GLY A 485 5.45 -3.59 17.65
CA GLY A 485 6.19 -4.83 17.87
C GLY A 485 5.87 -5.53 19.19
N GLY A 486 5.59 -4.79 20.27
CA GLY A 486 5.18 -5.39 21.55
C GLY A 486 3.96 -6.32 21.42
N ALA A 487 3.05 -6.01 20.48
CA ALA A 487 1.85 -6.80 20.22
C ALA A 487 2.11 -8.12 19.47
N TRP A 488 3.28 -8.32 18.88
CA TRP A 488 3.52 -9.50 18.04
C TRP A 488 4.93 -10.12 18.11
N LEU A 489 5.99 -9.33 18.30
CA LEU A 489 7.37 -9.82 18.38
C LEU A 489 7.66 -10.62 19.65
N THR A 490 7.09 -10.21 20.80
CA THR A 490 7.18 -10.99 22.05
C THR A 490 6.75 -12.43 21.81
N SER A 491 5.62 -12.60 21.12
CA SER A 491 5.10 -13.89 20.72
C SER A 491 5.82 -14.56 19.58
N ALA A 492 6.48 -13.79 18.73
CA ALA A 492 7.36 -14.33 17.72
C ALA A 492 8.63 -14.94 18.32
N GLY A 493 8.83 -14.95 19.65
CA GLY A 493 9.96 -15.60 20.33
C GLY A 493 11.34 -15.09 19.89
N VAL A 494 11.36 -14.00 19.12
CA VAL A 494 12.56 -13.31 18.66
C VAL A 494 12.95 -12.30 19.74
N ALA A 495 14.24 -12.22 20.06
CA ALA A 495 14.75 -11.17 20.92
C ALA A 495 14.61 -9.81 20.23
N PHE A 496 13.95 -8.86 20.88
CA PHE A 496 13.76 -7.51 20.36
C PHE A 496 13.86 -6.47 21.48
N THR A 497 14.22 -5.25 21.09
CA THR A 497 14.17 -4.07 21.96
C THR A 497 13.01 -3.20 21.47
N GLU A 498 12.07 -2.89 22.36
CA GLU A 498 10.83 -2.22 21.98
C GLU A 498 11.00 -0.71 21.73
N GLY A 499 11.90 -0.06 22.45
CA GLY A 499 12.17 1.39 22.41
C GLY A 499 13.65 1.74 22.21
N LEU A 500 13.99 3.01 22.44
CA LEU A 500 15.36 3.55 22.36
C LEU A 500 16.26 3.11 23.52
#